data_AF-A0A3E4ULG9-F1
#
_entry.id   AF-A0A3E4ULG9-F1
#
_cell.length_a   1.000
_cell.length_b   1.000
_cell.length_c   1.000
_cell.angle_alpha   90.00
_cell.angle_beta   90.00
_cell.angle_gamma   90.00
#
_symmetry.space_group_name_H-M   'P 1'
#
loop_
_entity.id
_entity.type
_entity.pdbx_description
1 polymer ?
#
loop_
_entity_poly.entity_id
_entity_poly.type
_entity_poly.pdbx_seq_one_letter_code
_entity_poly.pdbx_strand_id
1 'polypeptide(L)' 'MAWKVTEKNIKIHTVIDGVDSVEDRKATISYRKLKALGAKRRVYKNTKEIFFLIETDYELTL' A
#
# COMPACT_ATOMS: atom_id res chain seq x y z
N MET A 1 -3.04 -10.64 22.02
CA MET A 1 -2.03 -9.71 21.46
C MET A 1 -2.74 -8.70 20.59
N ALA A 2 -2.81 -7.43 21.02
CA ALA A 2 -3.32 -6.35 20.17
C ALA A 2 -2.38 -6.20 18.98
N TRP A 3 -2.91 -6.35 17.77
CA TRP A 3 -2.12 -6.33 16.55
C TRP A 3 -1.61 -4.91 16.37
N LYS A 4 -0.30 -4.70 16.34
CA LYS A 4 0.27 -3.35 16.29
C LYS A 4 -0.11 -2.69 14.95
N VAL A 5 -1.18 -1.92 14.98
CA VAL A 5 -1.58 -1.04 13.91
C VAL A 5 -0.69 0.18 14.01
N THR A 6 -0.01 0.53 12.92
CA THR A 6 0.80 1.75 12.84
C THR A 6 0.44 2.46 11.55
N GLU A 7 0.63 3.77 11.53
CA GLU A 7 0.60 4.51 10.28
C GLU A 7 1.70 3.99 9.34
N LYS A 8 1.35 3.86 8.06
CA LYS A 8 2.25 3.38 7.00
C LYS A 8 1.97 4.17 5.72
N ASN A 9 3.02 4.44 4.95
CA ASN A 9 2.92 4.96 3.60
C ASN A 9 2.59 3.81 2.64
N ILE A 10 1.52 3.96 1.88
CA ILE A 10 0.99 2.94 0.97
C ILE A 10 0.83 3.60 -0.39
N LYS A 11 1.31 2.94 -1.42
CA LYS A 11 1.16 3.34 -2.81
C LYS A 11 0.25 2.32 -3.47
N ILE A 12 -0.90 2.76 -3.96
CA ILE A 12 -1.87 1.92 -4.64
C ILE A 12 -1.73 2.20 -6.13
N HIS A 13 -1.40 1.17 -6.88
CA HIS A 13 -1.41 1.19 -8.34
C HIS A 13 -2.62 0.39 -8.79
N THR A 14 -3.59 1.09 -9.36
CA THR A 14 -4.84 0.53 -9.84
C THR A 14 -4.81 0.48 -11.36
N VAL A 15 -5.14 -0.68 -11.94
CA VAL A 15 -5.23 -0.86 -13.39
C VAL A 15 -6.63 -1.39 -13.72
N ILE A 16 -7.52 -0.50 -14.18
CA ILE A 16 -8.90 -0.85 -14.54
C ILE A 16 -9.08 -0.55 -16.02
N ASP A 17 -9.49 -1.55 -16.80
CA ASP A 17 -9.77 -1.42 -18.25
C ASP A 17 -8.64 -0.74 -19.07
N GLY A 18 -7.38 -0.99 -18.67
CA GLY A 18 -6.20 -0.41 -19.31
C GLY A 18 -5.89 1.04 -18.90
N VAL A 19 -6.62 1.59 -17.94
CA VAL A 19 -6.33 2.87 -17.30
C VAL A 19 -5.51 2.64 -16.04
N ASP A 20 -4.27 3.11 -16.06
CA ASP A 20 -3.38 3.14 -14.90
C ASP A 20 -3.65 4.37 -14.02
N SER A 21 -3.92 4.14 -12.74
CA SER A 21 -3.99 5.18 -11.71
C SER A 21 -3.04 4.86 -10.55
N VAL A 22 -2.39 5.88 -10.01
CA VAL A 22 -1.44 5.72 -8.91
C VAL A 22 -1.77 6.72 -7.82
N GLU A 23 -2.03 6.20 -6.61
CA GLU A 23 -2.37 7.00 -5.43
C GLU A 23 -1.38 6.71 -4.31
N ASP A 24 -0.86 7.76 -3.68
CA ASP A 24 -0.07 7.64 -2.45
C ASP A 24 -0.96 8.00 -1.24
N ARG A 25 -1.15 7.06 -0.31
CA ARG A 25 -2.02 7.18 0.85
C ARG A 25 -1.29 6.82 2.14
N LYS A 26 -1.57 7.56 3.21
CA LYS A 26 -1.18 7.18 4.57
C LYS A 26 -2.36 6.53 5.27
N ALA A 27 -2.16 5.34 5.82
CA ALA A 27 -3.22 4.63 6.54
C ALA A 27 -2.69 3.95 7.80
N THR A 28 -3.52 3.94 8.84
CA THR A 28 -3.29 3.21 10.09
C THR A 28 -3.71 1.75 9.88
N ILE A 29 -2.77 0.90 9.45
CA ILE A 29 -3.04 -0.48 9.06
C ILE A 29 -2.04 -1.46 9.69
N SER A 30 -2.46 -2.70 9.98
CA SER A 30 -1.55 -3.73 10.47
C SER A 30 -0.70 -4.30 9.33
N TYR A 31 0.53 -4.75 9.65
CA TYR A 31 1.39 -5.39 8.64
C TYR A 31 0.78 -6.67 8.07
N ARG A 32 0.01 -7.43 8.88
CA ARG A 32 -0.66 -8.64 8.41
C ARG A 32 -1.80 -8.35 7.43
N LYS A 33 -2.57 -7.26 7.61
CA LYS A 33 -3.59 -6.84 6.62
C LYS A 33 -2.92 -6.42 5.31
N LEU A 34 -1.83 -5.66 5.36
CA LEU A 34 -1.03 -5.35 4.16
C LEU A 34 -0.53 -6.60 3.44
N LYS A 35 0.01 -7.58 4.18
CA LYS A 35 0.46 -8.85 3.60
C LYS A 35 -0.70 -9.62 2.95
N ALA A 36 -1.88 -9.62 3.56
CA ALA A 36 -3.08 -10.26 3.00
C ALA A 36 -3.57 -9.57 1.72
N LEU A 37 -3.36 -8.26 1.59
CA LEU A 37 -3.63 -7.47 0.39
C LEU A 37 -2.53 -7.60 -0.69
N GLY A 38 -1.54 -8.47 -0.49
CA GLY A 38 -0.43 -8.64 -1.45
C GLY A 38 0.57 -7.49 -1.49
N ALA A 39 0.58 -6.63 -0.46
CA ALA A 39 1.44 -5.45 -0.45
C ALA A 39 2.93 -5.80 -0.47
N LYS A 40 3.69 -5.18 -1.38
CA LYS A 40 5.14 -5.31 -1.51
C LYS A 40 5.83 -4.15 -0.79
N ARG A 41 6.65 -4.44 0.21
CA ARG A 41 7.47 -3.42 0.89
C ARG A 41 8.57 -2.94 -0.06
N ARG A 42 8.66 -1.62 -0.27
CA ARG A 42 9.68 -0.96 -1.08
C ARG A 42 10.28 0.23 -0.32
N VAL A 43 11.37 0.76 -0.86
CA VAL A 43 12.10 1.91 -0.32
C VAL A 43 12.27 2.92 -1.44
N TYR A 44 11.89 4.18 -1.21
CA TYR A 44 12.15 5.24 -2.19
C TYR A 44 13.65 5.47 -2.31
N LYS A 45 14.16 5.50 -3.54
CA LYS A 45 15.60 5.69 -3.81
C LYS A 45 16.14 7.00 -3.23
N ASN A 46 15.33 8.07 -3.27
CA ASN A 46 15.75 9.42 -2.93
C ASN A 46 15.68 9.70 -1.42
N THR A 47 14.53 9.41 -0.79
CA THR A 47 14.29 9.73 0.64
C THR A 47 14.66 8.60 1.59
N LYS A 48 14.94 7.40 1.08
CA LYS A 48 15.08 6.15 1.87
C LYS A 48 13.84 5.81 2.70
N GLU A 49 12.70 6.43 2.43
CA GLU A 49 11.45 6.15 3.12
C GLU A 49 10.88 4.82 2.67
N ILE A 50 10.33 4.07 3.63
CA ILE A 50 9.66 2.81 3.38
C ILE A 50 8.23 3.10 2.95
N PHE A 51 7.78 2.45 1.89
CA PHE A 51 6.38 2.41 1.49
C PHE A 51 5.94 1.00 1.10
N PHE A 52 4.63 0.79 1.06
CA PHE A 52 4.03 -0.48 0.68
C PHE A 52 3.29 -0.30 -0.65
N LEU A 53 3.73 -0.99 -1.69
CA LEU A 53 3.06 -1.00 -2.98
C LEU A 53 1.97 -2.06 -3.01
N ILE A 54 0.76 -1.69 -3.40
CA ILE A 54 -0.34 -2.61 -3.71
C ILE A 54 -0.70 -2.41 -5.17
N GLU A 55 -0.70 -3.50 -5.93
CA GLU A 55 -1.13 -3.53 -7.34
C GLU A 55 -2.50 -4.22 -7.37
N THR A 56 -3.50 -3.57 -7.96
CA THR A 56 -4.88 -4.05 -7.95
C THR A 56 -5.62 -3.64 -9.21
N ASP A 57 -6.64 -4.40 -9.58
CA ASP A 57 -7.57 -4.17 -10.68
C ASP A 57 -8.96 -3.72 -10.19
N TYR A 58 -9.06 -3.29 -8.93
CA TYR A 58 -10.28 -2.79 -8.32
C TYR A 58 -9.98 -1.59 -7.41
N GLU A 59 -11.03 -0.84 -7.05
CA GLU A 59 -10.91 0.25 -6.09
C GLU A 59 -10.70 -0.29 -4.66
N LEU A 60 -9.53 0.00 -4.09
CA LEU A 60 -9.15 -0.47 -2.76
C LEU A 60 -9.41 0.59 -1.69
N THR A 61 -10.23 0.25 -0.70
CA THR A 61 -10.45 1.09 0.50
C THR A 61 -9.62 0.57 1.67
N LEU A 62 -8.77 1.42 2.24
CA LEU A 62 -7.84 1.10 3.34
C LEU A 62 -8.25 1.69 4.68
#